data_AF-A0A547LHN3-F1
#
_entry.id   AF-A0A547LHN3-F1
#
_cell.length_a   1.000
_cell.length_b   1.000
_cell.length_c   1.000
_cell.angle_alpha   90.00
_cell.angle_beta   90.00
_cell.angle_gamma   90.00
#
_symmetry.space_group_name_H-M   'P 1'
#
loop_
_entity.id
_entity.type
_entity.pdbx_description
1 polymer ?
#
loop_
_entity_poly.entity_id
_entity_poly.type
_entity_poly.pdbx_seq_one_letter_code
_entity_poly.pdbx_strand_id
1 'polypeptide(L)'
;MAIDPLSNTTRVERRNLLAVSTIAITSRAFSIVVDTIPVAGLSMHFSPGVFSFLLMISTVYFIIVFLLYYIIDLKDFEVPNHLAVTDKLYAEKVARFRSAEIGRLANIINATLGAGYRVVLSEIFSSVLSKADAMWPRKLDKSAAFATGPYSGDIIQLLYTAPNATSGAWITKTEDPDKFSKMEEFCFDTILRFGFRARIHRIRMMPWLYSVHMLYMFRLYAIDGVLPVFLGILAIASLYNAVDVTWLSGLVPAKIP
;
A
#
# COMPACT_ATOMS: atom_id res chain seq x y z
N MET A 1 -1.70 -15.19 10.94
CA MET A 1 -2.65 -15.52 9.86
C MET A 1 -2.93 -14.26 9.07
N ALA A 2 -2.73 -14.26 7.76
CA ALA A 2 -3.14 -13.14 6.93
C ALA A 2 -4.68 -13.09 6.93
N ILE A 3 -5.24 -12.05 7.56
CA ILE A 3 -6.68 -11.81 7.52
C ILE A 3 -6.98 -11.34 6.11
N ASP A 4 -7.62 -12.22 5.34
CA ASP A 4 -8.15 -11.95 4.01
C ASP A 4 -9.31 -10.95 4.17
N PRO A 5 -9.35 -9.84 3.41
CA PRO A 5 -10.24 -8.72 3.69
C PRO A 5 -11.71 -9.01 3.42
N LEU A 6 -12.00 -10.04 2.63
CA LEU A 6 -13.37 -10.48 2.42
C LEU A 6 -13.84 -11.29 3.62
N SER A 7 -15.06 -11.03 4.07
CA SER A 7 -15.69 -11.87 5.08
C SER A 7 -15.81 -13.31 4.57
N ASN A 8 -15.87 -14.27 5.49
CA ASN A 8 -16.04 -15.68 5.12
C ASN A 8 -17.29 -15.89 4.25
N THR A 9 -18.36 -15.15 4.52
CA THR A 9 -19.60 -15.15 3.75
C THR A 9 -19.36 -14.70 2.32
N THR A 10 -18.73 -13.53 2.09
CA THR A 10 -18.44 -13.04 0.74
C THR A 10 -17.55 -14.00 -0.04
N ARG A 11 -16.61 -14.69 0.62
CA ARG A 11 -15.77 -15.70 -0.02
C ARG A 11 -16.56 -16.92 -0.47
N VAL A 12 -17.52 -17.38 0.33
CA VAL A 12 -18.41 -18.49 -0.03
C VAL A 12 -19.25 -18.09 -1.23
N GLU A 13 -19.86 -16.90 -1.19
CA GLU A 13 -20.69 -16.41 -2.29
C GLU A 13 -19.90 -16.20 -3.58
N ARG A 14 -18.68 -15.68 -3.49
CA ARG A 14 -17.75 -15.61 -4.63
C ARG A 14 -17.52 -16.99 -5.24
N ARG A 15 -17.23 -18.00 -4.42
CA ARG A 15 -16.96 -19.37 -4.89
C ARG A 15 -18.21 -19.97 -5.55
N ASN A 16 -19.39 -19.77 -4.97
CA ASN A 16 -20.65 -20.22 -5.52
C ASN A 16 -20.94 -19.55 -6.86
N LEU A 17 -20.78 -18.22 -6.95
CA LEU A 17 -20.95 -17.47 -8.18
C LEU A 17 -20.00 -17.95 -9.27
N LEU A 18 -18.71 -18.13 -8.94
CA LEU A 18 -17.72 -18.63 -9.90
C LEU A 18 -18.05 -20.05 -10.36
N ALA A 19 -18.47 -20.93 -9.46
CA ALA A 19 -18.85 -22.30 -9.78
C ALA A 19 -20.06 -22.33 -10.74
N VAL A 20 -21.13 -21.61 -10.40
CA VAL A 20 -22.34 -21.56 -11.22
C VAL A 20 -22.06 -20.91 -12.58
N SER A 21 -21.29 -19.81 -12.61
CA SER A 21 -20.89 -19.14 -13.85
C SER A 21 -20.07 -20.09 -14.75
N THR A 22 -19.14 -20.84 -14.17
CA THR A 22 -18.32 -21.81 -14.91
C THR A 22 -19.19 -22.94 -15.47
N ILE A 23 -20.14 -23.46 -14.69
CA ILE A 23 -21.08 -24.49 -15.15
C ILE A 23 -21.93 -23.97 -16.31
N ALA A 24 -22.45 -22.74 -16.22
CA ALA A 24 -23.26 -22.14 -17.27
C ALA A 24 -22.47 -21.89 -18.57
N ILE A 25 -21.25 -21.36 -18.48
CA ILE A 25 -20.38 -21.17 -19.64
C ILE A 25 -20.02 -22.53 -20.27
N THR A 26 -19.67 -23.52 -19.44
CA THR A 26 -19.29 -24.87 -19.90
C THR A 26 -20.47 -25.59 -20.56
N SER A 27 -21.66 -25.54 -19.95
CA SER A 27 -22.84 -26.19 -20.51
C SER A 27 -23.18 -25.65 -21.89
N ARG A 28 -23.02 -24.33 -22.08
CA ARG A 28 -23.19 -23.71 -23.39
C ARG A 28 -22.06 -24.03 -24.37
N ALA A 29 -20.80 -23.87 -23.95
CA ALA A 29 -19.63 -24.04 -24.82
C ALA A 29 -19.51 -25.46 -25.39
N PHE A 30 -19.85 -26.48 -24.59
CA PHE A 30 -19.75 -27.88 -24.97
C PHE A 30 -21.11 -28.50 -25.34
N SER A 31 -22.18 -27.71 -25.37
CA SER A 31 -23.55 -28.19 -25.58
C SER A 31 -23.91 -29.38 -24.67
N ILE A 32 -23.50 -29.32 -23.41
CA ILE A 32 -23.76 -30.39 -22.44
C ILE A 32 -25.25 -30.35 -22.11
N VAL A 33 -25.96 -31.38 -22.54
CA VAL A 33 -27.34 -31.61 -22.14
C VAL A 33 -27.31 -32.52 -20.92
N VAL A 34 -27.75 -32.00 -19.76
CA VAL A 34 -27.94 -32.82 -18.57
C VAL A 34 -29.31 -33.49 -18.69
N ASP A 35 -29.33 -34.63 -19.40
CA ASP A 35 -30.58 -35.33 -19.69
C ASP A 35 -31.22 -35.96 -18.44
N THR A 36 -30.42 -36.29 -17.42
CA THR A 36 -30.91 -36.89 -16.16
C THR A 36 -30.09 -36.44 -14.96
N ILE A 37 -30.77 -35.92 -13.94
CA ILE A 37 -30.18 -35.74 -12.60
C ILE A 37 -30.85 -36.75 -11.67
N PRO A 38 -30.10 -37.70 -11.09
CA PRO A 38 -30.66 -38.61 -10.09
C PRO A 38 -30.87 -37.84 -8.78
N VAL A 39 -32.12 -37.69 -8.34
CA VAL A 39 -32.47 -37.08 -7.06
C VAL A 39 -33.27 -38.09 -6.24
N ALA A 40 -32.73 -38.53 -5.10
CA ALA A 40 -33.41 -39.47 -4.19
C ALA A 40 -33.92 -40.77 -4.86
N GLY A 41 -33.18 -41.30 -5.84
CA GLY A 41 -33.56 -42.51 -6.57
C GLY A 41 -34.52 -42.30 -7.74
N LEU A 42 -34.91 -41.06 -8.03
CA LEU A 42 -35.72 -40.69 -9.21
C LEU A 42 -34.86 -40.03 -10.27
N SER A 43 -34.96 -40.50 -11.51
CA SER A 43 -34.36 -39.84 -12.68
C SER A 43 -35.33 -38.79 -13.21
N MET A 44 -35.04 -37.51 -12.99
CA MET A 44 -35.79 -36.42 -13.61
C MET A 44 -35.15 -36.05 -14.95
N HIS A 45 -35.95 -36.11 -16.02
CA HIS A 45 -35.55 -35.63 -17.33
C HIS A 45 -35.83 -34.13 -17.44
N PHE A 46 -34.79 -33.34 -17.70
CA PHE A 46 -34.94 -31.90 -17.90
C PHE A 46 -34.93 -31.57 -19.39
N SER A 47 -35.90 -30.79 -19.83
CA SER A 47 -35.77 -30.11 -21.12
C SER A 47 -34.55 -29.17 -21.05
N PRO A 48 -33.72 -29.10 -22.10
CA PRO A 48 -32.55 -28.23 -22.13
C PRO A 48 -32.87 -26.78 -21.75
N GLY A 49 -34.04 -26.27 -22.16
CA GLY A 49 -34.51 -24.93 -21.83
C GLY A 49 -34.77 -24.72 -20.33
N VAL A 50 -35.31 -25.74 -19.64
CA VAL A 50 -35.57 -25.67 -18.19
C VAL A 50 -34.25 -25.62 -17.42
N PHE A 51 -33.27 -26.41 -17.83
CA PHE A 51 -31.94 -26.40 -17.21
C PHE A 51 -31.23 -25.05 -17.39
N SER A 52 -31.21 -24.50 -18.61
CA SER A 52 -30.64 -23.18 -18.88
C SER A 52 -31.34 -22.07 -18.10
N PHE A 53 -32.67 -22.14 -17.96
CA PHE A 53 -33.45 -21.18 -17.17
C PHE A 53 -33.11 -21.25 -15.67
N LEU A 54 -33.03 -22.46 -15.10
CA LEU A 54 -32.64 -22.65 -13.69
C LEU A 54 -31.21 -22.16 -13.42
N LEU A 55 -30.27 -22.45 -14.34
CA LEU A 55 -28.91 -21.93 -14.26
C LEU A 55 -28.87 -20.41 -14.30
N MET A 56 -29.67 -19.78 -15.17
CA MET A 56 -29.78 -18.34 -15.24
C MET A 56 -30.28 -17.75 -13.92
N ILE A 57 -31.40 -18.25 -13.37
CA ILE A 57 -31.94 -17.77 -12.08
C ILE A 57 -30.89 -17.93 -10.97
N SER A 58 -30.24 -19.09 -10.91
CA SER A 58 -29.20 -19.35 -9.91
C SER A 58 -28.03 -18.37 -10.06
N THR A 59 -27.58 -18.10 -11.29
CA THR A 59 -26.50 -17.14 -11.57
C THR A 59 -26.90 -15.73 -11.12
N VAL A 60 -28.10 -15.27 -11.48
CA VAL A 60 -28.62 -13.94 -11.07
C VAL A 60 -28.70 -13.83 -9.56
N TYR A 61 -29.22 -14.86 -8.87
CA TYR A 61 -29.27 -14.91 -7.42
C TYR A 61 -27.87 -14.73 -6.81
N PHE A 62 -26.90 -15.53 -7.24
CA PHE A 62 -25.54 -15.45 -6.72
C PHE A 62 -24.83 -14.14 -7.06
N ILE A 63 -25.12 -13.51 -8.21
CA ILE A 63 -24.63 -12.15 -8.52
C ILE A 63 -25.16 -11.15 -7.50
N ILE A 64 -26.47 -11.14 -7.25
CA ILE A 64 -27.10 -10.17 -6.35
C ILE A 64 -26.58 -10.36 -4.93
N VAL A 65 -26.56 -11.60 -4.44
CA VAL A 65 -26.08 -11.92 -3.09
C VAL A 65 -24.60 -11.57 -2.95
N PHE A 66 -23.77 -11.90 -3.94
CA PHE A 66 -22.36 -11.51 -3.95
C PHE A 66 -22.20 -9.99 -3.91
N LEU A 67 -22.92 -9.24 -4.75
CA LEU A 67 -22.85 -7.77 -4.77
C LEU A 67 -23.25 -7.17 -3.42
N LEU A 68 -24.31 -7.70 -2.78
CA LEU A 68 -24.76 -7.24 -1.47
C LEU A 68 -23.65 -7.39 -0.42
N TYR A 69 -23.11 -8.60 -0.27
CA TYR A 69 -22.06 -8.86 0.71
C TYR A 69 -20.76 -8.14 0.38
N TYR A 70 -20.42 -8.04 -0.91
CA TYR A 70 -19.23 -7.32 -1.36
C TYR A 70 -19.32 -5.82 -1.07
N ILE A 71 -20.50 -5.19 -1.25
CA ILE A 71 -20.72 -3.79 -0.88
C ILE A 71 -20.64 -3.57 0.63
N ILE A 72 -21.14 -4.51 1.43
CA ILE A 72 -21.03 -4.45 2.90
C ILE A 72 -19.56 -4.52 3.31
N ASP A 73 -18.81 -5.51 2.83
CA ASP A 73 -17.39 -5.65 3.12
C ASP A 73 -16.60 -4.40 2.69
N LEU A 74 -16.94 -3.81 1.53
CA LEU A 74 -16.36 -2.55 1.02
C LEU A 74 -16.56 -1.36 1.96
N LYS A 75 -17.70 -1.28 2.64
CA LYS A 75 -17.99 -0.19 3.58
C LYS A 75 -17.29 -0.38 4.92
N ASP A 76 -17.14 -1.64 5.34
CA ASP A 76 -16.52 -2.01 6.61
C ASP A 76 -15.01 -2.25 6.48
N PHE A 77 -14.40 -1.78 5.39
CA PHE A 77 -13.02 -2.10 5.05
C PHE A 77 -12.01 -1.44 6.01
N GLU A 78 -11.55 -2.19 7.00
CA GLU A 78 -10.35 -1.85 7.77
C GLU A 78 -9.10 -2.04 6.91
N VAL A 79 -8.07 -1.23 7.15
CA VAL A 79 -6.77 -1.36 6.46
C VAL A 79 -6.25 -2.79 6.65
N PRO A 80 -6.05 -3.57 5.58
CA PRO A 80 -5.62 -4.95 5.71
C PRO A 80 -4.31 -5.07 6.47
N ASN A 81 -4.21 -6.06 7.37
CA ASN A 81 -3.03 -6.27 8.22
C ASN A 81 -1.70 -6.30 7.45
N HIS A 82 -1.69 -6.79 6.22
CA HIS A 82 -0.49 -6.84 5.38
C HIS A 82 -0.09 -5.46 4.85
N LEU A 83 -1.05 -4.58 4.56
CA LEU A 83 -0.77 -3.17 4.25
C LEU A 83 -0.23 -2.48 5.49
N ALA A 84 -0.85 -2.69 6.66
CA ALA A 84 -0.35 -2.16 7.92
C ALA A 84 1.08 -2.64 8.27
N VAL A 85 1.40 -3.91 8.01
CA VAL A 85 2.77 -4.46 8.17
C VAL A 85 3.73 -3.83 7.16
N THR A 86 3.31 -3.62 5.92
CA THR A 86 4.13 -2.97 4.88
C THR A 86 4.44 -1.52 5.26
N ASP A 87 3.45 -0.78 5.76
CA ASP A 87 3.61 0.57 6.29
C ASP A 87 4.53 0.59 7.50
N LYS A 88 4.39 -0.37 8.42
CA LYS A 88 5.29 -0.53 9.56
C LYS A 88 6.73 -0.79 9.11
N LEU A 89 6.96 -1.71 8.19
CA LEU A 89 8.29 -2.01 7.65
C LEU A 89 8.88 -0.82 6.90
N TYR A 90 8.05 -0.07 6.17
CA TYR A 90 8.46 1.18 5.54
C TYR A 90 8.90 2.20 6.60
N ALA A 91 8.10 2.40 7.66
CA ALA A 91 8.43 3.29 8.76
C ALA A 91 9.72 2.87 9.48
N GLU A 92 9.92 1.58 9.73
CA GLU A 92 11.16 1.04 10.30
C GLU A 92 12.37 1.29 9.40
N LYS A 93 12.25 1.11 8.08
CA LYS A 93 13.35 1.40 7.14
C LYS A 93 13.71 2.89 7.12
N VAL A 94 12.69 3.76 7.10
CA VAL A 94 12.89 5.21 7.22
C VAL A 94 13.56 5.55 8.55
N ALA A 95 13.13 4.94 9.66
CA ALA A 95 13.73 5.15 10.99
C ALA A 95 15.18 4.68 11.07
N ARG A 96 15.54 3.54 10.46
CA ARG A 96 16.93 3.05 10.40
C ARG A 96 17.82 3.97 9.57
N PHE A 97 17.35 4.40 8.40
CA PHE A 97 18.06 5.38 7.56
C PHE A 97 18.33 6.66 8.35
N ARG A 98 17.30 7.16 9.03
CA ARG A 98 17.36 8.33 9.92
C ARG A 98 18.42 8.14 11.01
N SER A 99 18.35 7.07 11.80
CA SER A 99 19.32 6.80 12.88
C SER A 99 20.77 6.70 12.38
N ALA A 100 20.99 6.06 11.23
CA ALA A 100 22.33 5.92 10.64
C ALA A 100 22.92 7.25 10.15
N GLU A 101 22.13 8.07 9.46
CA GLU A 101 22.58 9.42 9.06
C GLU A 101 22.77 10.31 10.28
N ILE A 102 21.93 10.18 11.31
CA ILE A 102 22.09 10.91 12.57
C ILE A 102 23.46 10.62 13.21
N GLY A 103 23.82 9.34 13.36
CA GLY A 103 25.14 8.95 13.86
C GLY A 103 26.28 9.46 12.99
N ARG A 104 26.12 9.43 11.66
CA ARG A 104 27.13 9.95 10.72
C ARG A 104 27.36 11.44 10.89
N LEU A 105 26.30 12.24 11.00
CA LEU A 105 26.41 13.68 11.17
C LEU A 105 27.04 14.05 12.52
N ALA A 106 26.65 13.37 13.60
CA ALA A 106 27.28 13.55 14.91
C ALA A 106 28.80 13.33 14.85
N ASN A 107 29.25 12.29 14.14
CA ASN A 107 30.68 12.02 13.95
C ASN A 107 31.40 13.13 13.16
N ILE A 108 30.78 13.68 12.11
CA ILE A 108 31.38 14.76 11.32
C ILE A 108 31.47 16.05 12.16
N ILE A 109 30.41 16.39 12.90
CA ILE A 109 30.39 17.55 13.80
C ILE A 109 31.51 17.43 14.84
N ASN A 110 31.63 16.27 15.50
CA ASN A 110 32.69 16.02 16.49
C ASN A 110 34.10 16.09 15.88
N ALA A 111 34.29 15.56 14.67
CA ALA A 111 35.58 15.64 13.97
C ALA A 111 35.95 17.08 13.57
N THR A 112 34.94 17.91 13.24
CA THR A 112 35.14 19.29 12.76
C THR A 112 35.37 20.26 13.93
N LEU A 113 34.70 20.07 15.06
CA LEU A 113 34.84 20.90 16.25
C LEU A 113 36.14 20.67 17.01
N GLY A 114 36.76 19.48 16.89
CA GLY A 114 37.92 19.10 17.70
C GLY A 114 37.56 18.82 19.16
N ALA A 115 38.48 18.21 19.91
CA ALA A 115 38.25 17.90 21.32
C ALA A 115 38.14 19.19 22.15
N GLY A 116 37.01 19.42 22.83
CA GLY A 116 36.85 20.51 23.80
C GLY A 116 36.08 21.76 23.34
N TYR A 117 35.41 21.73 22.19
CA TYR A 117 34.52 22.83 21.74
C TYR A 117 33.04 22.48 21.88
N ARG A 118 32.22 23.45 22.29
CA ARG A 118 30.76 23.35 22.37
C ARG A 118 30.08 24.40 21.50
N VAL A 119 29.03 23.99 20.79
CA VAL A 119 28.20 24.89 20.01
C VAL A 119 27.06 25.39 20.90
N VAL A 120 26.91 26.70 21.08
CA VAL A 120 25.67 27.28 21.63
C VAL A 120 24.61 27.18 20.56
N LEU A 121 23.88 26.07 20.61
CA LEU A 121 22.97 25.66 19.56
C LEU A 121 21.83 26.64 19.32
N SER A 122 21.36 27.37 20.34
CA SER A 122 20.18 28.24 20.25
C SER A 122 20.31 29.38 19.23
N GLU A 123 21.48 30.01 19.12
CA GLU A 123 21.70 31.14 18.21
C GLU A 123 21.90 30.68 16.76
N ILE A 124 22.73 29.63 16.56
CA ILE A 124 22.89 28.98 15.25
C ILE A 124 21.56 28.39 14.78
N PHE A 125 20.75 27.84 15.71
CA PHE A 125 19.44 27.27 15.42
C PHE A 125 18.52 28.24 14.70
N SER A 126 18.34 29.42 15.31
CA SER A 126 17.39 30.41 14.81
C SER A 126 17.79 30.92 13.42
N SER A 127 19.09 31.11 13.20
CA SER A 127 19.61 31.57 11.91
C SER A 127 19.49 30.49 10.83
N VAL A 128 19.96 29.27 11.13
CA VAL A 128 19.99 28.15 10.19
C VAL A 128 18.59 27.68 9.82
N LEU A 129 17.65 27.59 10.78
CA LEU A 129 16.25 27.29 10.46
C LEU A 129 15.62 28.39 9.61
N SER A 130 15.82 29.67 9.95
CA SER A 130 15.21 30.75 9.16
C SER A 130 15.71 30.73 7.70
N LYS A 131 16.99 30.41 7.48
CA LYS A 131 17.57 30.25 6.13
C LYS A 131 17.03 29.00 5.42
N ALA A 132 16.85 27.90 6.16
CA ALA A 132 16.33 26.66 5.59
C ALA A 132 14.84 26.80 5.20
N ASP A 133 14.05 27.45 6.03
CA ASP A 133 12.63 27.75 5.80
C ASP A 133 12.44 28.67 4.58
N ALA A 134 13.37 29.62 4.38
CA ALA A 134 13.37 30.49 3.20
C ALA A 134 13.70 29.76 1.89
N MET A 135 14.58 28.75 1.92
CA MET A 135 14.95 27.96 0.72
C MET A 135 13.98 26.83 0.38
N TRP A 136 13.30 26.26 1.38
CA TRP A 136 12.24 25.28 1.18
C TRP A 136 10.88 25.87 1.53
N PRO A 137 10.24 26.62 0.60
CA PRO A 137 8.93 27.21 0.83
C PRO A 137 7.87 26.11 0.76
N ARG A 138 7.73 25.34 1.84
CA ARG A 138 6.45 24.74 2.19
C ARG A 138 5.87 25.61 3.30
N LYS A 139 4.54 25.75 3.31
CA LYS A 139 3.80 26.27 4.46
C LYS A 139 4.14 25.44 5.70
N LEU A 140 5.24 25.78 6.34
CA LEU A 140 5.58 25.42 7.69
C LEU A 140 4.66 26.29 8.51
N ASP A 141 3.46 25.80 8.80
CA ASP A 141 2.65 26.42 9.82
C ASP A 141 3.55 26.58 11.05
N LYS A 142 3.58 27.79 11.64
CA LYS A 142 4.23 28.09 12.92
C LYS A 142 3.68 27.23 14.09
N SER A 143 2.88 26.22 13.80
CA SER A 143 2.26 25.34 14.78
C SER A 143 3.26 24.28 15.23
N ALA A 144 3.00 23.74 16.42
CA ALA A 144 3.75 22.69 17.09
C ALA A 144 4.13 21.46 16.24
N ALA A 145 3.64 21.31 15.01
CA ALA A 145 4.00 20.27 14.05
C ALA A 145 5.50 20.26 13.65
N PHE A 146 6.25 21.35 13.81
CA PHE A 146 7.72 21.30 13.69
C PHE A 146 8.42 20.98 15.03
N ALA A 147 7.73 21.01 16.17
CA ALA A 147 8.25 20.42 17.41
C ALA A 147 7.87 18.93 17.54
N THR A 148 6.79 18.50 16.89
CA THR A 148 6.20 17.14 17.00
C THR A 148 6.24 16.32 15.71
N GLY A 149 6.65 16.91 14.59
CA GLY A 149 6.78 16.25 13.30
C GLY A 149 8.02 15.37 13.23
N PRO A 150 7.97 14.26 12.46
CA PRO A 150 9.02 13.26 12.48
C PRO A 150 10.38 13.77 12.00
N TYR A 151 10.49 14.87 11.25
CA TYR A 151 11.74 15.33 10.62
C TYR A 151 12.40 16.53 11.31
N SER A 152 11.63 17.29 12.05
CA SER A 152 12.10 18.52 12.69
C SER A 152 12.64 18.22 14.08
N GLY A 153 11.94 17.37 14.84
CA GLY A 153 12.44 16.79 16.08
C GLY A 153 13.76 16.04 15.91
N ASP A 154 14.13 15.66 14.69
CA ASP A 154 15.36 14.93 14.33
C ASP A 154 16.59 15.78 14.14
N ILE A 155 16.47 16.83 13.33
CA ILE A 155 17.57 17.77 13.14
C ILE A 155 17.74 18.52 14.47
N ILE A 156 16.63 18.84 15.15
CA ILE A 156 16.62 19.31 16.54
C ILE A 156 17.26 18.27 17.47
N GLN A 157 16.86 16.99 17.47
CA GLN A 157 17.48 15.96 18.32
C GLN A 157 18.95 15.78 18.02
N LEU A 158 19.37 15.77 16.77
CA LEU A 158 20.76 15.59 16.35
C LEU A 158 21.65 16.72 16.85
N LEU A 159 21.13 17.94 16.73
CA LEU A 159 21.75 19.15 17.22
C LEU A 159 21.72 19.18 18.77
N TYR A 160 20.67 18.67 19.43
CA TYR A 160 20.55 18.53 20.89
C TYR A 160 21.27 17.32 21.51
N THR A 161 21.56 16.26 20.73
CA THR A 161 22.29 15.04 21.15
C THR A 161 23.76 15.08 20.76
N ALA A 162 24.21 16.18 20.14
CA ALA A 162 25.60 16.58 20.23
C ALA A 162 26.02 16.55 21.71
N PRO A 163 27.11 15.85 22.04
CA PRO A 163 27.24 15.14 23.31
C PRO A 163 27.09 16.06 24.53
N ASN A 164 26.06 15.78 25.33
CA ASN A 164 26.06 16.13 26.74
C ASN A 164 27.26 15.44 27.41
N ALA A 165 28.05 16.21 28.16
CA ALA A 165 29.26 15.84 28.91
C ALA A 165 30.49 15.60 28.02
N THR A 166 31.51 16.46 27.98
CA THR A 166 32.39 16.89 29.09
C THR A 166 32.98 18.29 28.79
N SER A 167 33.72 18.87 29.73
CA SER A 167 34.26 20.25 29.76
C SER A 167 34.84 20.77 28.42
N GLY A 168 34.29 21.85 27.87
CA GLY A 168 34.80 22.53 26.68
C GLY A 168 34.28 23.96 26.54
N ALA A 169 35.07 24.85 25.91
CA ALA A 169 34.76 26.27 25.74
C ALA A 169 33.57 26.47 24.79
N TRP A 170 32.67 27.39 25.13
CA TRP A 170 31.51 27.74 24.33
C TRP A 170 31.95 28.67 23.18
N ILE A 171 31.62 28.36 21.93
CA ILE A 171 31.79 29.34 20.85
C ILE A 171 30.51 30.17 20.78
N THR A 172 30.54 31.39 21.32
CA THR A 172 29.46 32.37 21.16
C THR A 172 29.74 33.27 19.96
N LYS A 173 28.68 33.80 19.34
CA LYS A 173 28.79 34.77 18.23
C LYS A 173 29.64 36.00 18.60
N THR A 174 29.67 36.33 19.89
CA THR A 174 30.40 37.45 20.47
C THR A 174 31.88 37.18 20.73
N GLU A 175 32.28 35.92 20.95
CA GLU A 175 33.67 35.58 21.31
C GLU A 175 34.54 35.25 20.10
N ASP A 176 34.00 34.57 19.08
CA ASP A 176 34.76 34.21 17.87
C ASP A 176 33.83 34.15 16.63
N PRO A 177 33.49 35.30 16.03
CA PRO A 177 32.48 35.40 14.97
C PRO A 177 32.85 34.63 13.69
N ASP A 178 34.13 34.52 13.37
CA ASP A 178 34.61 33.81 12.18
C ASP A 178 34.43 32.29 12.32
N LYS A 179 34.74 31.73 13.51
CA LYS A 179 34.48 30.31 13.78
C LYS A 179 32.99 30.03 13.84
N PHE A 180 32.21 30.94 14.41
CA PHE A 180 30.76 30.83 14.46
C PHE A 180 30.14 30.81 13.06
N SER A 181 30.53 31.72 12.16
CA SER A 181 30.00 31.76 10.78
C SER A 181 30.37 30.52 9.98
N LYS A 182 31.59 29.99 10.12
CA LYS A 182 32.01 28.74 9.45
C LYS A 182 31.21 27.54 9.97
N MET A 183 30.93 27.50 11.27
CA MET A 183 30.09 26.47 11.87
C MET A 183 28.64 26.57 11.39
N GLU A 184 28.11 27.78 11.28
CA GLU A 184 26.77 28.03 10.76
C GLU A 184 26.63 27.56 9.30
N GLU A 185 27.59 27.90 8.45
CA GLU A 185 27.64 27.47 7.05
C GLU A 185 27.77 25.95 6.91
N PHE A 186 28.65 25.33 7.72
CA PHE A 186 28.81 23.88 7.77
C PHE A 186 27.51 23.16 8.21
N CYS A 187 26.86 23.64 9.27
CA CYS A 187 25.58 23.11 9.74
C CYS A 187 24.49 23.26 8.66
N PHE A 188 24.45 24.41 7.97
CA PHE A 188 23.50 24.67 6.90
C PHE A 188 23.69 23.72 5.70
N ASP A 189 24.90 23.60 5.16
CA ASP A 189 25.21 22.68 4.04
C ASP A 189 24.90 21.22 4.43
N THR A 190 25.20 20.86 5.67
CA THR A 190 24.91 19.52 6.20
C THR A 190 23.41 19.22 6.24
N ILE A 191 22.59 20.17 6.69
CA ILE A 191 21.12 20.06 6.70
C ILE A 191 20.59 19.94 5.29
N LEU A 192 21.09 20.74 4.34
CA LEU A 192 20.68 20.68 2.95
C LEU A 192 20.96 19.29 2.35
N ARG A 193 22.17 18.77 2.56
CA ARG A 193 22.58 17.44 2.07
C ARG A 193 21.76 16.32 2.71
N PHE A 194 21.48 16.40 4.01
CA PHE A 194 20.61 15.45 4.70
C PHE A 194 19.18 15.48 4.14
N GLY A 195 18.58 16.67 4.03
CA GLY A 195 17.24 16.85 3.48
C GLY A 195 17.12 16.29 2.05
N PHE A 196 18.13 16.54 1.22
CA PHE A 196 18.19 16.00 -0.14
C PHE A 196 18.30 14.46 -0.17
N ARG A 197 19.20 13.88 0.62
CA ARG A 197 19.35 12.42 0.72
C ARG A 197 18.10 11.73 1.26
N ALA A 198 17.47 12.30 2.29
CA ALA A 198 16.21 11.81 2.84
C ALA A 198 15.10 11.84 1.78
N ARG A 199 15.03 12.93 1.00
CA ARG A 199 14.08 13.04 -0.11
C ARG A 199 14.32 11.98 -1.19
N ILE A 200 15.57 11.76 -1.61
CA ILE A 200 15.91 10.70 -2.57
C ILE A 200 15.55 9.33 -2.02
N HIS A 201 15.91 9.04 -0.77
CA HIS A 201 15.63 7.76 -0.12
C HIS A 201 14.13 7.48 -0.09
N ARG A 202 13.32 8.50 0.23
CA ARG A 202 11.85 8.41 0.17
C ARG A 202 11.35 8.15 -1.25
N ILE A 203 11.80 8.94 -2.24
CA ILE A 203 11.42 8.73 -3.65
C ILE A 203 11.76 7.31 -4.11
N ARG A 204 12.89 6.75 -3.67
CA ARG A 204 13.30 5.38 -3.99
C ARG A 204 12.41 4.32 -3.33
N MET A 205 11.90 4.57 -2.12
CA MET A 205 11.05 3.63 -1.40
C MET A 205 9.56 3.74 -1.76
N MET A 206 9.12 4.88 -2.30
CA MET A 206 7.74 5.10 -2.72
C MET A 206 7.25 4.07 -3.76
N PRO A 207 7.97 3.76 -4.85
CA PRO A 207 7.54 2.76 -5.82
C PRO A 207 7.27 1.39 -5.19
N TRP A 208 8.09 0.96 -4.23
CA TRP A 208 7.87 -0.30 -3.53
C TRP A 208 6.56 -0.27 -2.73
N LEU A 209 6.35 0.80 -1.93
CA LEU A 209 5.14 0.97 -1.15
C LEU A 209 3.88 1.01 -2.03
N TYR A 210 3.92 1.81 -3.10
CA TYR A 210 2.81 1.91 -4.05
C TYR A 210 2.57 0.61 -4.81
N SER A 211 3.62 -0.13 -5.20
CA SER A 211 3.46 -1.40 -5.90
C SER A 211 2.74 -2.43 -5.05
N VAL A 212 3.11 -2.53 -3.76
CA VAL A 212 2.43 -3.43 -2.83
C VAL A 212 0.97 -3.02 -2.66
N HIS A 213 0.69 -1.74 -2.40
CA HIS A 213 -0.69 -1.23 -2.33
C HIS A 213 -1.49 -1.53 -3.60
N MET A 214 -0.94 -1.22 -4.77
CA MET A 214 -1.61 -1.42 -6.05
C MET A 214 -1.90 -2.90 -6.32
N LEU A 215 -0.97 -3.80 -5.99
CA LEU A 215 -1.18 -5.24 -6.15
C LEU A 215 -2.32 -5.76 -5.26
N TYR A 216 -2.40 -5.29 -4.02
CA TYR A 216 -3.48 -5.66 -3.11
C TYR A 216 -4.82 -5.06 -3.54
N MET A 217 -4.85 -3.78 -3.91
CA MET A 217 -6.05 -3.14 -4.46
C MET A 217 -6.53 -3.88 -5.71
N PHE A 218 -5.62 -4.22 -6.62
CA PHE A 218 -5.96 -4.96 -7.84
C PHE A 218 -6.55 -6.34 -7.52
N ARG A 219 -5.91 -7.09 -6.60
CA ARG A 219 -6.44 -8.40 -6.19
C ARG A 219 -7.84 -8.27 -5.56
N LEU A 220 -8.03 -7.34 -4.63
CA LEU A 220 -9.26 -7.23 -3.86
C LEU A 220 -10.43 -6.67 -4.65
N TYR A 221 -10.15 -5.70 -5.53
CA TYR A 221 -11.19 -5.02 -6.28
C TYR A 221 -11.38 -5.62 -7.67
N ALA A 222 -10.31 -5.84 -8.42
CA ALA A 222 -10.43 -6.38 -9.77
C ALA A 222 -10.68 -7.89 -9.77
N ILE A 223 -9.78 -8.67 -9.13
CA ILE A 223 -9.87 -10.15 -9.18
C ILE A 223 -10.99 -10.66 -8.29
N ASP A 224 -11.11 -10.14 -7.07
CA ASP A 224 -12.03 -10.71 -6.10
C ASP A 224 -13.43 -10.09 -6.16
N GLY A 225 -13.57 -8.87 -6.70
CA GLY A 225 -14.83 -8.15 -6.86
C GLY A 225 -15.37 -8.17 -8.29
N VAL A 226 -14.66 -7.55 -9.22
CA VAL A 226 -15.14 -7.31 -10.60
C VAL A 226 -15.19 -8.61 -11.41
N LEU A 227 -14.16 -9.47 -11.32
CA LEU A 227 -14.07 -10.67 -12.15
C LEU A 227 -15.24 -11.66 -11.94
N PRO A 228 -15.67 -12.02 -10.70
CA PRO A 228 -16.82 -12.89 -10.49
C PRO A 228 -18.12 -12.34 -11.09
N VAL A 229 -18.35 -11.03 -10.95
CA VAL A 229 -19.53 -10.35 -11.52
C VAL A 229 -19.47 -10.38 -13.04
N PHE A 230 -18.30 -10.06 -13.61
CA PHE A 230 -18.08 -10.12 -15.05
C PHE A 230 -18.33 -11.53 -15.61
N LEU A 231 -17.81 -12.57 -14.94
CA LEU A 231 -18.05 -13.97 -15.32
C LEU A 231 -19.53 -14.37 -15.20
N GLY A 232 -20.23 -13.89 -14.17
CA GLY A 232 -21.68 -14.08 -14.03
C GLY A 232 -22.48 -13.44 -15.16
N ILE A 233 -22.13 -12.21 -15.54
CA ILE A 233 -22.75 -11.52 -16.69
C ILE A 233 -22.46 -12.26 -17.99
N LEU A 234 -21.21 -12.67 -18.20
CA LEU A 234 -20.80 -13.46 -19.36
C LEU A 234 -21.55 -14.80 -19.44
N ALA A 235 -21.71 -15.47 -18.30
CA ALA A 235 -22.49 -16.70 -18.20
C ALA A 235 -23.95 -16.48 -18.64
N ILE A 236 -24.62 -15.45 -18.10
CA ILE A 236 -25.99 -15.10 -18.51
C ILE A 236 -26.04 -14.78 -20.01
N ALA A 237 -25.13 -13.93 -20.51
CA ALA A 237 -25.08 -13.57 -21.92
C ALA A 237 -24.89 -14.79 -22.83
N SER A 238 -24.07 -15.76 -22.41
CA SER A 238 -23.85 -17.00 -23.15
C SER A 238 -25.10 -17.90 -23.20
N LEU A 239 -25.86 -17.99 -22.09
CA LEU A 239 -27.11 -18.75 -22.04
C LEU A 239 -28.17 -18.19 -23.00
N TYR A 240 -28.16 -16.87 -23.24
CA TYR A 240 -29.06 -16.19 -24.18
C TYR A 240 -28.52 -16.09 -25.61
N ASN A 241 -27.37 -16.71 -25.91
CA ASN A 241 -26.70 -16.58 -27.22
C ASN A 241 -26.32 -15.14 -27.59
N ALA A 242 -26.23 -14.24 -26.62
CA ALA A 242 -25.75 -12.88 -26.84
C ALA A 242 -24.23 -12.85 -27.04
N VAL A 243 -23.52 -13.82 -26.46
CA VAL A 243 -22.08 -14.03 -26.65
C VAL A 243 -21.83 -15.48 -27.04
N ASP A 244 -21.15 -15.68 -28.17
CA ASP A 244 -20.73 -17.01 -28.59
C ASP A 244 -19.50 -17.45 -27.78
N VAL A 245 -19.66 -18.54 -27.03
CA VAL A 245 -18.62 -19.18 -26.22
C VAL A 245 -18.21 -20.54 -26.78
N THR A 246 -18.75 -20.96 -27.92
CA THR A 246 -18.47 -22.27 -28.52
C THR A 246 -17.00 -22.42 -28.93
N TRP A 247 -16.31 -21.32 -29.23
CA TRP A 247 -14.87 -21.31 -29.51
C TRP A 247 -14.02 -21.89 -28.37
N LEU A 248 -14.51 -21.84 -27.12
CA LEU A 248 -13.82 -22.47 -25.97
C LEU A 248 -13.68 -23.98 -26.13
N SER A 249 -14.59 -24.63 -26.87
CA SER A 249 -14.49 -26.05 -27.17
C SER A 249 -13.24 -26.40 -28.00
N GLY A 250 -12.76 -25.46 -28.82
CA GLY A 250 -11.54 -25.63 -29.62
C GLY A 250 -10.24 -25.53 -28.81
N LEU A 251 -10.30 -25.01 -27.57
CA LEU A 251 -9.14 -24.96 -26.67
C LEU A 251 -8.93 -26.28 -25.91
N VAL A 252 -9.97 -27.10 -25.79
CA VAL A 252 -9.83 -28.44 -25.21
C VAL A 252 -9.29 -29.36 -26.28
N PRO A 253 -8.12 -29.99 -26.10
CA PRO A 253 -7.59 -30.92 -27.08
C PRO A 253 -8.63 -32.03 -27.31
N ALA A 254 -9.17 -32.08 -28.53
CA ALA A 254 -9.97 -33.21 -28.98
C ALA A 254 -9.11 -34.46 -28.77
N LYS A 255 -9.65 -35.47 -28.07
CA LYS A 255 -8.96 -36.70 -27.67
C LYS A 255 -7.86 -37.08 -28.66
N ILE A 256 -6.62 -37.16 -28.16
CA ILE A 256 -5.57 -37.92 -28.85
C ILE A 256 -6.14 -39.33 -29.00
N PRO A 257 -6.24 -39.86 -30.24
CA PRO A 257 -6.91 -41.13 -30.53
C PRO A 257 -6.34 -42.31 -29.76
#